data_AF-A0A3Q7GZ50-F1
#
_entry.id   AF-A0A3Q7GZ50-F1
#
_cell.length_a   1.000
_cell.length_b   1.000
_cell.length_c   1.000
_cell.angle_alpha   90.00
_cell.angle_beta   90.00
_cell.angle_gamma   90.00
#
_symmetry.space_group_name_H-M   'P 1'
#
loop_
_entity.id
_entity.type
_entity.pdbx_description
1 polymer ?
#
loop_
_entity_poly.entity_id
_entity_poly.type
_entity_poly.pdbx_seq_one_letter_code
_entity_poly.pdbx_strand_id
1 'polypeptide(L)'
;MRKDRPAVASSSKIRFDDSDEHESSSEDEEEKGIEEELADVTFEELQRARSDGSATVYRKLNSEGKSSRANKNRPMEMSSKKPVSRFREIIQVPKRATRDPRFESLNGQVDEEGFKKRYNFLYEDNLPAEKEDLKKQMRKSNDPEERNELKSRVSWIDKQLKSAGVKHTEKEILAEHKKKEREAAKQGKRPYYLKKSEIQKLKLIEKYKSLKEAGKLESYIEKKRRKNAAKDHRFLPYRPFS
;
A
#
# COMPACT_ATOMS: atom_id res chain seq x y z
N MET A 1 38.56 2.61 8.19
CA MET A 1 38.17 2.70 6.76
C MET A 1 36.97 3.62 6.64
N ARG A 2 36.97 4.45 5.59
CA ARG A 2 36.23 5.71 5.38
C ARG A 2 34.69 5.61 5.41
N LYS A 3 34.04 6.72 5.79
CA LYS A 3 32.75 7.28 5.30
C LYS A 3 32.62 8.72 5.88
N ASP A 4 32.74 9.79 5.06
CA ASP A 4 31.66 10.53 4.35
C ASP A 4 31.08 11.64 5.26
N ARG A 5 31.07 12.97 4.99
CA ARG A 5 30.98 13.83 3.78
C ARG A 5 31.48 15.27 4.07
N PRO A 6 31.76 16.11 3.04
CA PRO A 6 32.01 17.55 3.16
C PRO A 6 30.73 18.39 2.94
N ALA A 7 30.62 19.54 3.60
CA ALA A 7 29.66 20.59 3.24
C ALA A 7 30.09 21.97 3.78
N VAL A 8 30.39 22.90 2.89
CA VAL A 8 29.93 24.30 3.00
C VAL A 8 30.07 24.98 1.64
N ALA A 9 28.94 25.45 1.11
CA ALA A 9 28.86 26.22 -0.12
C ALA A 9 29.30 27.67 0.16
N SER A 10 30.19 28.17 -0.70
CA SER A 10 30.63 29.57 -0.73
C SER A 10 29.52 30.44 -1.32
N SER A 11 29.06 31.42 -0.55
CA SER A 11 28.06 32.41 -0.97
C SER A 11 28.75 33.49 -1.81
N SER A 12 28.23 33.67 -3.02
CA SER A 12 28.63 34.71 -3.96
C SER A 12 28.14 36.09 -3.51
N LYS A 13 29.08 37.04 -3.61
CA LYS A 13 29.00 38.47 -3.34
C LYS A 13 27.94 39.14 -4.24
N ILE A 14 26.90 39.74 -3.64
CA ILE A 14 26.03 40.69 -4.33
C ILE A 14 26.47 42.10 -3.91
N ARG A 15 26.76 42.94 -4.90
CA ARG A 15 27.01 44.38 -4.75
C ARG A 15 25.66 45.11 -4.83
N PHE A 16 25.41 46.00 -3.88
CA PHE A 16 24.26 46.91 -3.87
C PHE A 16 24.71 48.22 -4.53
N ASP A 17 23.92 48.69 -5.50
CA ASP A 17 24.05 49.99 -6.15
C ASP A 17 23.03 50.90 -5.48
N ASP A 18 23.54 51.95 -4.85
CA ASP A 18 22.83 52.90 -4.00
C ASP A 18 22.53 54.14 -4.85
N SER A 19 21.26 54.36 -5.16
CA SER A 19 20.79 55.58 -5.79
C SER A 19 19.55 56.05 -5.05
N ASP A 20 19.85 57.08 -4.26
CA ASP A 20 19.10 57.76 -3.21
C ASP A 20 18.13 58.79 -3.82
N GLU A 21 16.83 58.76 -3.48
CA GLU A 21 15.94 59.94 -3.47
C GLU A 21 14.84 59.74 -2.41
N HIS A 22 15.05 60.38 -1.26
CA HIS A 22 14.14 60.49 -0.11
C HIS A 22 12.88 61.33 -0.41
N GLU A 23 11.72 60.89 0.07
CA GLU A 23 10.59 61.77 0.41
C GLU A 23 10.22 61.51 1.89
N SER A 24 10.98 62.16 2.79
CA SER A 24 10.76 62.20 4.24
C SER A 24 9.73 63.28 4.59
N SER A 25 8.73 62.91 5.38
CA SER A 25 8.03 63.89 6.23
C SER A 25 7.29 63.26 7.42
N SER A 26 7.17 61.93 7.53
CA SER A 26 6.54 61.27 8.70
C SER A 26 7.45 60.33 9.48
N GLU A 27 8.67 60.07 9.01
CA GLU A 27 9.57 59.08 9.62
C GLU A 27 10.47 59.70 10.71
N ASP A 28 10.79 61.00 10.61
CA ASP A 28 11.69 61.69 11.55
C ASP A 28 11.14 61.83 12.99
N GLU A 29 9.81 61.81 13.18
CA GLU A 29 9.19 61.83 14.52
C GLU A 29 9.09 60.42 15.12
N GLU A 30 8.94 59.39 14.28
CA GLU A 30 8.90 58.00 14.72
C GLU A 30 10.29 57.50 15.11
N GLU A 31 11.34 57.89 14.37
CA GLU A 31 12.72 57.54 14.70
C GLU A 31 13.18 58.13 16.02
N LYS A 32 12.83 59.39 16.33
CA LYS A 32 13.13 60.03 17.61
C LYS A 32 12.43 59.34 18.79
N GLY A 33 11.18 58.94 18.62
CA GLY A 33 10.44 58.20 19.65
C GLY A 33 11.07 56.83 19.94
N ILE A 34 11.56 56.14 18.91
CA ILE A 34 12.26 54.86 19.07
C ILE A 34 13.63 55.07 19.72
N GLU A 35 14.35 56.14 19.39
CA GLU A 35 15.65 56.46 19.98
C GLU A 35 15.55 56.81 21.48
N GLU A 36 14.51 57.56 21.88
CA GLU A 36 14.20 57.82 23.29
C GLU A 36 13.82 56.53 24.04
N GLU A 37 13.00 55.66 23.45
CA GLU A 37 12.64 54.37 24.05
C GLU A 37 13.84 53.41 24.20
N LEU A 38 14.80 53.44 23.26
CA LEU A 38 16.00 52.61 23.30
C LEU A 38 17.08 53.13 24.26
N ALA A 39 17.06 54.42 24.60
CA ALA A 39 18.03 55.02 25.52
C ALA A 39 17.92 54.46 26.95
N ASP A 40 16.72 54.04 27.36
CA ASP A 40 16.45 53.49 28.70
C ASP A 40 16.70 51.96 28.80
N VAL A 41 16.95 51.28 27.67
CA VAL A 41 17.14 49.81 27.64
C VAL A 41 18.60 49.46 27.89
N THR A 42 18.84 48.62 28.90
CA THR A 42 20.22 48.19 29.23
C THR A 42 20.77 47.19 28.20
N PHE A 43 22.09 47.21 27.99
CA PHE A 43 22.78 46.36 27.02
C PHE A 43 22.53 44.85 27.23
N GLU A 44 22.39 44.41 28.48
CA GLU A 44 22.11 43.02 28.83
C GLU A 44 20.72 42.57 28.33
N GLU A 45 19.74 43.47 28.39
CA GLU A 45 18.36 43.21 27.99
C GLU A 45 18.24 43.09 26.46
N LEU A 46 19.00 43.90 25.72
CA LEU A 46 19.13 43.80 24.26
C LEU A 46 19.77 42.48 23.82
N GLN A 47 20.81 42.03 24.54
CA GLN A 47 21.49 40.77 24.23
C GLN A 47 20.56 39.58 24.47
N ARG A 48 19.74 39.62 25.53
CA ARG A 48 18.74 38.61 25.85
C ARG A 48 17.61 38.55 24.80
N ALA A 49 17.08 39.69 24.38
CA ALA A 49 16.04 39.76 23.34
C ALA A 49 16.50 39.15 22.00
N ARG A 50 17.80 39.32 21.66
CA ARG A 50 18.42 38.70 20.49
C ARG A 50 18.59 37.19 20.63
N SER A 51 18.97 36.71 21.81
CA SER A 51 19.09 35.28 22.11
C SER A 51 17.75 34.55 22.08
N ASP A 52 16.69 35.19 22.57
CA ASP A 52 15.34 34.61 22.65
C ASP A 52 14.59 34.63 21.30
N GLY A 53 15.18 35.26 20.26
CA GLY A 53 14.62 35.31 18.90
C GLY A 53 13.39 36.21 18.74
N SER A 54 12.94 36.85 19.83
CA SER A 54 11.76 37.74 19.85
C SER A 54 11.94 38.98 18.97
N ALA A 55 13.18 39.44 18.78
CA ALA A 55 13.51 40.55 17.87
C ALA A 55 13.23 40.26 16.39
N THR A 56 13.08 38.99 15.98
CA THR A 56 12.84 38.63 14.57
C THR A 56 11.36 38.58 14.20
N VAL A 57 10.46 38.71 15.19
CA VAL A 57 9.04 38.80 14.93
C VAL A 57 8.75 40.22 14.49
N TYR A 58 8.71 40.45 13.17
CA TYR A 58 8.08 41.64 12.61
C TYR A 58 6.73 41.81 13.31
N ARG A 59 6.62 42.79 14.22
CA ARG A 59 5.32 43.22 14.76
C ARG A 59 4.56 43.69 13.55
N LYS A 60 3.66 42.84 13.07
CA LYS A 60 2.73 43.22 12.03
C LYS A 60 1.90 44.33 12.66
N LEU A 61 2.20 45.58 12.30
CA LEU A 61 1.37 46.71 12.67
C LEU A 61 -0.06 46.31 12.30
N ASN A 62 -0.89 46.13 13.32
CA ASN A 62 -2.32 46.03 13.12
C ASN A 62 -2.70 47.36 12.50
N SER A 63 -2.84 47.37 11.17
CA SER A 63 -3.47 48.46 10.46
C SER A 63 -4.91 48.49 10.96
N GLU A 64 -5.13 49.29 12.00
CA GLU A 64 -6.45 49.81 12.31
C GLU A 64 -6.94 50.49 11.04
N GLY A 65 -8.04 49.98 10.48
CA GLY A 65 -8.62 50.53 9.25
C GLY A 65 -8.72 49.53 8.11
N LYS A 66 -9.42 48.41 8.30
CA LYS A 66 -10.25 47.93 7.19
C LYS A 66 -11.37 48.96 7.04
N SER A 67 -11.21 49.90 6.11
CA SER A 67 -12.25 50.88 5.81
C SER A 67 -13.54 50.14 5.48
N SER A 68 -14.49 50.16 6.41
CA SER A 68 -15.79 49.56 6.17
C SER A 68 -16.49 50.34 5.06
N ARG A 69 -17.30 49.65 4.25
CA ARG A 69 -18.10 50.31 3.22
C ARG A 69 -18.99 51.35 3.88
N ALA A 70 -18.95 52.61 3.40
CA ALA A 70 -19.82 53.66 3.91
C ALA A 70 -21.33 53.35 3.77
N ASN A 71 -21.72 52.47 2.83
CA ASN A 71 -23.08 51.93 2.70
C ASN A 71 -23.03 50.48 2.19
N LYS A 72 -23.99 49.63 2.59
CA LYS A 72 -24.05 48.19 2.25
C LYS A 72 -24.11 47.92 0.74
N ASN A 73 -24.71 48.82 -0.03
CA ASN A 73 -24.86 48.66 -1.48
C ASN A 73 -23.71 49.30 -2.30
N ARG A 74 -22.66 49.82 -1.66
CA ARG A 74 -21.51 50.41 -2.35
C ARG A 74 -20.37 49.39 -2.51
N PRO A 75 -19.72 49.29 -3.69
CA PRO A 75 -18.51 48.47 -3.82
C PRO A 75 -17.37 49.01 -2.94
N MET A 76 -16.45 48.12 -2.55
CA MET A 76 -15.25 48.48 -1.82
C MET A 76 -14.07 48.34 -2.77
N GLU A 77 -13.25 49.37 -2.88
CA GLU A 77 -12.05 49.33 -3.69
C GLU A 77 -11.00 48.45 -3.01
N MET A 78 -10.42 47.53 -3.77
CA MET A 78 -9.37 46.62 -3.33
C MET A 78 -8.21 46.71 -4.29
N SER A 79 -6.99 46.73 -3.76
CA SER A 79 -5.78 46.75 -4.59
C SER A 79 -5.70 45.51 -5.48
N SER A 80 -5.47 45.72 -6.77
CA SER A 80 -5.24 44.65 -7.77
C SER A 80 -4.03 43.77 -7.45
N LYS A 81 -3.13 44.25 -6.59
CA LYS A 81 -1.94 43.52 -6.13
C LYS A 81 -2.25 42.47 -5.06
N LYS A 82 -3.46 42.44 -4.50
CA LYS A 82 -3.85 41.43 -3.50
C LYS A 82 -4.31 40.15 -4.22
N PRO A 83 -3.54 39.05 -4.18
CA PRO A 83 -3.93 37.81 -4.84
C PRO A 83 -5.15 37.18 -4.15
N VAL A 84 -6.09 36.68 -4.93
CA VAL A 84 -7.24 35.92 -4.41
C VAL A 84 -6.76 34.55 -3.92
N SER A 85 -7.26 34.07 -2.77
CA SER A 85 -6.92 32.71 -2.33
C SER A 85 -7.50 31.69 -3.31
N ARG A 86 -6.66 30.74 -3.74
CA ARG A 86 -7.07 29.65 -4.64
C ARG A 86 -7.79 28.52 -3.89
N PHE A 87 -7.62 28.46 -2.57
CA PHE A 87 -8.17 27.40 -1.73
C PHE A 87 -9.54 27.81 -1.21
N ARG A 88 -10.56 27.02 -1.56
CA ARG A 88 -11.88 27.10 -0.95
C ARG A 88 -11.85 26.28 0.33
N GLU A 89 -12.34 26.83 1.43
CA GLU A 89 -12.55 26.07 2.67
C GLU A 89 -13.71 25.08 2.45
N ILE A 90 -13.36 23.83 2.16
CA ILE A 90 -14.33 22.74 2.03
C ILE A 90 -14.61 22.21 3.43
N ILE A 91 -15.71 22.65 4.04
CA ILE A 91 -16.22 22.08 5.29
C ILE A 91 -16.70 20.65 4.96
N GLN A 92 -15.97 19.64 5.44
CA GLN A 92 -16.36 18.25 5.23
C GLN A 92 -17.57 17.92 6.10
N VAL A 93 -18.76 18.00 5.51
CA VAL A 93 -19.99 17.51 6.14
C VAL A 93 -19.92 15.98 6.25
N PRO A 94 -20.24 15.36 7.40
CA PRO A 94 -20.24 13.91 7.53
C PRO A 94 -21.25 13.31 6.55
N LYS A 95 -20.73 12.62 5.52
CA LYS A 95 -21.57 11.95 4.53
C LYS A 95 -22.17 10.69 5.15
N ARG A 96 -23.50 10.55 5.09
CA ARG A 96 -24.19 9.32 5.47
C ARG A 96 -23.91 8.25 4.42
N ALA A 97 -23.01 7.32 4.73
CA ALA A 97 -22.77 6.14 3.90
C ALA A 97 -23.87 5.10 4.14
N THR A 98 -24.61 4.72 3.10
CA THR A 98 -25.51 3.57 3.15
C THR A 98 -24.67 2.32 3.37
N ARG A 99 -24.90 1.65 4.49
CA ARG A 99 -24.17 0.45 4.89
C ARG A 99 -24.95 -0.77 4.44
N ASP A 100 -24.37 -1.56 3.53
CA ASP A 100 -24.90 -2.87 3.15
C ASP A 100 -24.27 -3.93 4.06
N PRO A 101 -25.05 -4.66 4.87
CA PRO A 101 -24.51 -5.68 5.78
C PRO A 101 -23.71 -6.76 5.05
N ARG A 102 -23.93 -7.00 3.75
CA ARG A 102 -23.13 -7.97 3.00
C ARG A 102 -21.71 -7.48 2.74
N PHE A 103 -21.51 -6.17 2.71
CA PHE A 103 -20.25 -5.51 2.36
C PHE A 103 -19.69 -4.67 3.51
N GLU A 104 -20.30 -4.73 4.68
CA GLU A 104 -19.83 -4.04 5.88
C GLU A 104 -18.59 -4.71 6.45
N SER A 105 -17.51 -3.92 6.60
CA SER A 105 -16.28 -4.37 7.25
C SER A 105 -16.49 -4.80 8.71
N LEU A 106 -17.58 -4.38 9.34
CA LEU A 106 -17.94 -4.72 10.71
C LEU A 106 -18.46 -6.17 10.85
N ASN A 107 -18.92 -6.79 9.76
CA ASN A 107 -19.56 -8.11 9.78
C ASN A 107 -18.57 -9.30 9.78
N GLY A 108 -17.29 -9.03 10.05
CA GLY A 108 -16.26 -10.04 10.25
C GLY A 108 -15.69 -10.63 8.96
N GLN A 109 -14.62 -11.42 9.10
CA GLN A 109 -14.03 -12.16 7.99
C GLN A 109 -14.66 -13.55 7.86
N VAL A 110 -14.77 -14.05 6.63
CA VAL A 110 -15.32 -15.38 6.37
C VAL A 110 -14.37 -16.45 6.91
N ASP A 111 -14.87 -17.30 7.82
CA ASP A 111 -14.17 -18.49 8.26
C ASP A 111 -14.20 -19.56 7.15
N GLU A 112 -13.14 -19.60 6.34
CA GLU A 112 -12.97 -20.59 5.27
C GLU A 112 -12.97 -22.04 5.79
N GLU A 113 -12.52 -22.28 7.03
CA GLU A 113 -12.42 -23.62 7.59
C GLU A 113 -13.77 -24.13 8.05
N GLY A 114 -14.50 -23.32 8.82
CA GLY A 114 -15.86 -23.61 9.21
C GLY A 114 -16.78 -23.75 8.00
N PHE A 115 -16.63 -22.88 6.99
CA PHE A 115 -17.38 -23.01 5.74
C PHE A 115 -17.13 -24.36 5.06
N LYS A 116 -15.86 -24.73 4.85
CA LYS A 116 -15.52 -26.01 4.22
C LYS A 116 -16.06 -27.21 4.98
N LYS A 117 -15.98 -27.20 6.31
CA LYS A 117 -16.54 -28.28 7.13
C LYS A 117 -18.06 -28.39 6.97
N ARG A 118 -18.78 -27.26 7.02
CA ARG A 118 -20.25 -27.24 6.85
C ARG A 118 -20.69 -27.68 5.47
N TYR A 119 -19.91 -27.37 4.44
CA TYR A 119 -20.22 -27.68 3.04
C TYR A 119 -19.39 -28.82 2.45
N ASN A 120 -18.85 -29.70 3.29
CA ASN A 120 -17.97 -30.78 2.86
C ASN A 120 -18.69 -31.79 1.94
N PHE A 121 -19.98 -32.02 2.22
CA PHE A 121 -20.87 -32.87 1.42
C PHE A 121 -20.95 -32.47 -0.07
N LEU A 122 -20.65 -31.21 -0.41
CA LEU A 122 -20.56 -30.78 -1.80
C LEU A 122 -19.37 -31.43 -2.52
N TYR A 123 -18.23 -31.55 -1.84
CA TYR A 123 -16.99 -32.06 -2.40
C TYR A 123 -16.89 -33.59 -2.34
N GLU A 124 -17.44 -34.20 -1.29
CA GLU A 124 -17.39 -35.65 -1.09
C GLU A 124 -18.47 -36.39 -1.89
N ASP A 125 -19.70 -35.89 -1.89
CA ASP A 125 -20.85 -36.64 -2.43
C ASP A 125 -21.42 -35.99 -3.70
N ASN A 126 -21.82 -34.72 -3.64
CA ASN A 126 -22.60 -34.10 -4.71
C ASN A 126 -21.80 -33.87 -5.99
N LEU A 127 -20.62 -33.28 -5.91
CA LEU A 127 -19.81 -33.00 -7.10
C LEU A 127 -19.35 -34.29 -7.81
N PRO A 128 -18.91 -35.35 -7.12
CA PRO A 128 -18.65 -36.64 -7.75
C PRO A 128 -19.89 -37.26 -8.39
N ALA A 129 -21.05 -37.25 -7.72
CA ALA A 129 -22.29 -37.76 -8.28
C ALA A 129 -22.73 -36.99 -9.53
N GLU A 130 -22.72 -35.65 -9.47
CA GLU A 130 -23.04 -34.77 -10.60
C GLU A 130 -22.10 -35.06 -11.78
N LYS A 131 -20.80 -35.26 -11.53
CA LYS A 131 -19.83 -35.60 -12.57
C LYS A 131 -20.14 -36.94 -13.23
N GLU A 132 -20.61 -37.94 -12.48
CA GLU A 132 -21.02 -39.22 -13.05
C GLU A 132 -22.26 -39.10 -13.91
N ASP A 133 -23.25 -38.32 -13.47
CA ASP A 133 -24.48 -38.09 -14.22
C ASP A 133 -24.24 -37.29 -15.49
N LEU A 134 -23.40 -36.26 -15.44
CA LEU A 134 -22.96 -35.52 -16.63
C LEU A 134 -22.22 -36.43 -17.63
N LYS A 135 -21.41 -37.39 -17.14
CA LYS A 135 -20.78 -38.38 -18.02
C LYS A 135 -21.81 -39.31 -18.65
N LYS A 136 -22.86 -39.71 -17.93
CA LYS A 136 -23.96 -40.51 -18.48
C LYS A 136 -24.72 -39.72 -19.54
N GLN A 137 -25.04 -38.45 -19.27
CA GLN A 137 -25.67 -37.55 -20.25
C GLN A 137 -24.81 -37.39 -21.49
N MET A 138 -23.49 -37.17 -21.33
CA MET A 138 -22.55 -37.06 -22.44
C MET A 138 -22.47 -38.34 -23.29
N ARG A 139 -22.78 -39.52 -22.73
CA ARG A 139 -22.87 -40.76 -23.52
C ARG A 139 -24.17 -40.87 -24.32
N LYS A 140 -25.25 -40.21 -23.87
CA LYS A 140 -26.58 -40.23 -24.49
C LYS A 140 -26.78 -39.13 -25.52
N SER A 141 -26.22 -37.95 -25.28
CA SER A 141 -26.31 -36.79 -26.18
C SER A 141 -25.47 -37.02 -27.44
N ASN A 142 -26.06 -36.83 -28.61
CA ASN A 142 -25.37 -36.86 -29.91
C ASN A 142 -24.98 -35.46 -30.39
N ASP A 143 -25.70 -34.43 -29.96
CA ASP A 143 -25.48 -33.06 -30.40
C ASP A 143 -24.09 -32.54 -29.96
N PRO A 144 -23.28 -32.01 -30.89
CA PRO A 144 -21.91 -31.63 -30.62
C PRO A 144 -21.79 -30.47 -29.62
N GLU A 145 -22.70 -29.50 -29.69
CA GLU A 145 -22.72 -28.33 -28.80
C GLU A 145 -23.04 -28.74 -27.36
N GLU A 146 -24.12 -29.50 -27.15
CA GLU A 146 -24.50 -30.01 -25.82
C GLU A 146 -23.38 -30.87 -25.21
N ARG A 147 -22.75 -31.74 -26.02
CA ARG A 147 -21.60 -32.53 -25.58
C ARG A 147 -20.43 -31.65 -25.13
N ASN A 148 -20.21 -30.51 -25.76
CA ASN A 148 -19.13 -29.58 -25.39
C ASN A 148 -19.44 -28.83 -24.09
N GLU A 149 -20.70 -28.44 -23.87
CA GLU A 149 -21.15 -27.85 -22.61
C GLU A 149 -20.99 -28.84 -21.45
N LEU A 150 -21.43 -30.08 -21.62
CA LEU A 150 -21.28 -31.16 -20.64
C LEU A 150 -19.81 -31.43 -20.31
N LYS A 151 -18.93 -31.49 -21.33
CA LYS A 151 -17.47 -31.60 -21.12
C LYS A 151 -16.91 -30.42 -20.33
N SER A 152 -17.36 -29.20 -20.63
CA SER A 152 -16.91 -27.99 -19.95
C SER A 152 -17.32 -28.01 -18.48
N ARG A 153 -18.54 -28.46 -18.18
CA ARG A 153 -19.04 -28.66 -16.81
C ARG A 153 -18.22 -29.72 -16.06
N VAL A 154 -17.97 -30.89 -16.66
CA VAL A 154 -17.11 -31.94 -16.06
C VAL A 154 -15.70 -31.41 -15.77
N SER A 155 -15.12 -30.66 -16.70
CA SER A 155 -13.80 -30.03 -16.53
C SER A 155 -13.79 -29.03 -15.37
N TRP A 156 -14.87 -28.25 -15.21
CA TRP A 156 -15.04 -27.34 -14.07
C TRP A 156 -15.08 -28.11 -12.75
N ILE A 157 -15.85 -29.20 -12.67
CA ILE A 157 -15.92 -30.03 -11.45
C ILE A 157 -14.54 -30.62 -11.13
N ASP A 158 -13.83 -31.14 -12.12
CA ASP A 158 -12.48 -31.66 -11.95
C ASP A 158 -11.49 -30.60 -11.45
N LYS A 159 -11.61 -29.36 -11.91
CA LYS A 159 -10.79 -28.24 -11.43
C LYS A 159 -11.11 -27.91 -9.97
N GLN A 160 -12.39 -27.89 -9.59
CA GLN A 160 -12.81 -27.65 -8.21
C GLN A 160 -12.21 -28.69 -7.26
N LEU A 161 -12.42 -29.98 -7.55
CA LEU A 161 -11.90 -31.09 -6.73
C LEU A 161 -10.36 -31.07 -6.63
N LYS A 162 -9.66 -30.84 -7.74
CA LYS A 162 -8.18 -30.74 -7.74
C LYS A 162 -7.68 -29.56 -6.92
N SER A 163 -8.34 -28.41 -7.01
CA SER A 163 -7.94 -27.21 -6.27
C SER A 163 -8.14 -27.36 -4.77
N ALA A 164 -9.21 -28.06 -4.37
CA ALA A 164 -9.48 -28.40 -2.97
C ALA A 164 -8.39 -29.31 -2.41
N GLY A 165 -8.01 -30.37 -3.14
CA GLY A 165 -6.94 -31.28 -2.73
C GLY A 165 -5.59 -30.60 -2.49
N VAL A 166 -5.16 -29.69 -3.37
CA VAL A 166 -3.88 -28.97 -3.21
C VAL A 166 -3.85 -28.07 -1.97
N LYS A 167 -4.99 -27.44 -1.63
CA LYS A 167 -5.09 -26.64 -0.40
C LYS A 167 -5.14 -27.51 0.84
N HIS A 168 -5.67 -28.73 0.74
CA HIS A 168 -5.72 -29.71 1.82
C HIS A 168 -4.32 -30.18 2.22
N THR A 169 -3.48 -30.58 1.26
CA THR A 169 -2.13 -31.07 1.55
C THR A 169 -1.26 -30.03 2.25
N GLU A 170 -1.33 -28.76 1.83
CA GLU A 170 -0.62 -27.67 2.52
C GLU A 170 -1.06 -27.50 3.97
N LYS A 171 -2.36 -27.62 4.23
CA LYS A 171 -2.91 -27.52 5.58
C LYS A 171 -2.51 -28.72 6.44
N GLU A 172 -2.50 -29.92 5.86
CA GLU A 172 -2.06 -31.15 6.53
C GLU A 172 -0.59 -31.07 6.94
N ILE A 173 0.31 -30.66 6.05
CA ILE A 173 1.73 -30.41 6.36
C ILE A 173 1.86 -29.46 7.56
N LEU A 174 1.12 -28.35 7.54
CA LEU A 174 1.16 -27.35 8.61
C LEU A 174 0.58 -27.89 9.92
N ALA A 175 -0.50 -28.66 9.86
CA ALA A 175 -1.14 -29.26 11.02
C ALA A 175 -0.23 -30.31 11.67
N GLU A 176 0.39 -31.18 10.87
CA GLU A 176 1.36 -32.16 11.34
C GLU A 176 2.57 -31.50 11.99
N HIS A 177 3.11 -30.45 11.35
CA HIS A 177 4.22 -29.69 11.92
C HIS A 177 3.82 -29.05 13.26
N LYS A 178 2.69 -28.34 13.31
CA LYS A 178 2.18 -27.76 14.55
C LYS A 178 1.97 -28.80 15.65
N LYS A 179 1.55 -30.02 15.29
CA LYS A 179 1.39 -31.13 16.24
C LYS A 179 2.75 -31.57 16.81
N LYS A 180 3.75 -31.80 15.96
CA LYS A 180 5.11 -32.17 16.37
C LYS A 180 5.75 -31.11 17.26
N GLU A 181 5.60 -29.84 16.89
CA GLU A 181 6.15 -28.72 17.68
C GLU A 181 5.42 -28.56 19.02
N ARG A 182 4.11 -28.82 19.07
CA ARG A 182 3.36 -28.83 20.34
C ARG A 182 3.88 -29.94 21.26
N GLU A 183 4.18 -31.11 20.72
CA GLU A 183 4.75 -32.24 21.49
C GLU A 183 6.18 -31.92 21.97
N ALA A 184 7.02 -31.32 21.11
CA ALA A 184 8.36 -30.87 21.49
C ALA A 184 8.34 -29.77 22.55
N ALA A 185 7.39 -28.83 22.44
CA ALA A 185 7.20 -27.77 23.43
C ALA A 185 6.72 -28.31 24.78
N LYS A 186 5.85 -29.34 24.78
CA LYS A 186 5.48 -30.06 26.02
C LYS A 186 6.69 -30.72 26.68
N GLN A 187 7.67 -31.16 25.90
CA GLN A 187 8.96 -31.69 26.39
C GLN A 187 9.94 -30.58 26.82
N GLY A 188 9.55 -29.30 26.78
CA GLY A 188 10.39 -28.16 27.16
C GLY A 188 11.31 -27.63 26.07
N LYS A 189 11.25 -28.16 24.84
CA LYS A 189 12.01 -27.60 23.71
C LYS A 189 11.36 -26.31 23.22
N ARG A 190 12.17 -25.42 22.64
CA ARG A 190 11.65 -24.17 22.05
C ARG A 190 10.86 -24.49 20.78
N PRO A 191 9.60 -24.02 20.64
CA PRO A 191 8.80 -24.28 19.47
C PRO A 191 9.43 -23.62 18.23
N TYR A 192 9.59 -24.41 17.17
CA TYR A 192 10.05 -23.95 15.87
C TYR A 192 8.86 -23.70 14.94
N TYR A 193 8.96 -22.71 14.05
CA TYR A 193 7.95 -22.44 13.04
C TYR A 193 8.62 -22.49 11.66
N LEU A 194 8.10 -23.33 10.77
CA LEU A 194 8.65 -23.46 9.42
C LEU A 194 8.64 -22.14 8.68
N LYS A 195 9.76 -21.86 8.01
CA LYS A 195 9.81 -20.76 7.04
C LYS A 195 8.95 -21.11 5.82
N LYS A 196 8.45 -20.08 5.12
CA LYS A 196 7.68 -20.25 3.88
C LYS A 196 8.40 -21.10 2.83
N SER A 197 9.73 -20.97 2.73
CA SER A 197 10.56 -21.78 1.83
C SER A 197 10.61 -23.26 2.22
N GLU A 198 10.61 -23.57 3.51
CA GLU A 198 10.61 -24.94 4.02
C GLU A 198 9.26 -25.61 3.77
N ILE A 199 8.15 -24.89 3.99
CA ILE A 199 6.79 -25.36 3.64
C ILE A 199 6.71 -25.72 2.15
N GLN A 200 7.26 -24.88 1.27
CA GLN A 200 7.30 -25.17 -0.17
C GLN A 200 8.12 -26.42 -0.51
N LYS A 201 9.24 -26.66 0.18
CA LYS A 201 10.05 -27.87 0.01
C LYS A 201 9.26 -29.11 0.43
N LEU A 202 8.58 -29.07 1.58
CA LEU A 202 7.74 -30.19 2.04
C LEU A 202 6.61 -30.50 1.05
N LYS A 203 5.89 -29.47 0.60
CA LYS A 203 4.87 -29.61 -0.45
C LYS A 203 5.43 -30.24 -1.73
N LEU A 204 6.63 -29.84 -2.13
CA LEU A 204 7.27 -30.38 -3.32
C LEU A 204 7.67 -31.86 -3.14
N ILE A 205 8.14 -32.24 -1.95
CA ILE A 205 8.47 -33.63 -1.61
C ILE A 205 7.22 -34.50 -1.68
N GLU A 206 6.11 -34.09 -1.06
CA GLU A 206 4.84 -34.84 -1.12
C GLU A 206 4.34 -34.99 -2.55
N LYS A 207 4.40 -33.92 -3.34
CA LYS A 207 4.05 -33.96 -4.75
C LYS A 207 4.91 -34.95 -5.54
N TYR A 208 6.20 -35.04 -5.25
CA TYR A 208 7.06 -36.02 -5.92
C TYR A 208 6.76 -37.45 -5.47
N LYS A 209 6.43 -37.67 -4.19
CA LYS A 209 5.98 -38.98 -3.70
C LYS A 209 4.70 -39.41 -4.41
N SER A 210 3.68 -38.55 -4.47
CA SER A 210 2.41 -38.86 -5.15
C SER A 210 2.59 -39.12 -6.65
N LEU A 211 3.51 -38.39 -7.31
CA LEU A 211 3.84 -38.62 -8.72
C LEU A 211 4.62 -39.92 -8.95
N LYS A 212 5.47 -40.29 -7.99
CA LYS A 212 6.21 -41.56 -8.01
C LYS A 212 5.25 -42.74 -7.88
N GLU A 213 4.33 -42.67 -6.92
CA GLU A 213 3.25 -43.65 -6.73
C GLU A 213 2.36 -43.77 -7.98
N ALA A 214 2.04 -42.64 -8.61
CA ALA A 214 1.27 -42.62 -9.85
C ALA A 214 2.07 -43.04 -11.12
N GLY A 215 3.37 -43.33 -11.01
CA GLY A 215 4.24 -43.68 -12.14
C GLY A 215 4.51 -42.54 -13.14
N LYS A 216 4.18 -41.29 -12.79
CA LYS A 216 4.25 -40.11 -13.67
C LYS A 216 5.43 -39.19 -13.38
N LEU A 217 6.35 -39.62 -12.50
CA LEU A 217 7.47 -38.82 -12.05
C LEU A 217 8.42 -38.45 -13.20
N GLU A 218 8.82 -39.41 -14.03
CA GLU A 218 9.78 -39.17 -15.11
C GLU A 218 9.26 -38.14 -16.13
N SER A 219 8.01 -38.32 -16.59
CA SER A 219 7.35 -37.36 -17.48
C SER A 219 7.25 -35.95 -16.86
N TYR A 220 7.03 -35.86 -15.54
CA TYR A 220 7.00 -34.58 -14.84
C TYR A 220 8.38 -33.92 -14.80
N ILE A 221 9.43 -34.69 -14.52
CA ILE A 221 10.82 -34.22 -14.51
C ILE A 221 11.23 -33.77 -15.92
N GLU A 222 10.92 -34.53 -16.96
CA GLU A 222 11.21 -34.18 -18.34
C GLU A 222 10.50 -32.87 -18.75
N LYS A 223 9.21 -32.73 -18.44
CA LYS A 223 8.46 -31.47 -18.66
C LYS A 223 9.08 -30.30 -17.90
N LYS A 224 9.59 -30.53 -16.68
CA LYS A 224 10.29 -29.50 -15.90
C LYS A 224 11.63 -29.14 -16.52
N ARG A 225 12.43 -30.11 -16.98
CA ARG A 225 13.68 -29.89 -17.71
C ARG A 225 13.44 -29.06 -18.97
N ARG A 226 12.46 -29.44 -19.80
CA ARG A 226 12.09 -28.68 -21.02
C ARG A 226 11.68 -27.24 -20.71
N LYS A 227 10.88 -27.02 -19.66
CA LYS A 227 10.46 -25.67 -19.25
C LYS A 227 11.61 -24.82 -18.71
N ASN A 228 12.55 -25.42 -17.99
CA ASN A 228 13.73 -24.71 -17.49
C ASN A 228 14.66 -24.36 -18.65
N ALA A 229 14.97 -25.31 -19.54
CA ALA A 229 15.78 -25.07 -20.73
C ALA A 229 15.20 -23.96 -21.62
N ALA A 230 13.87 -23.90 -21.81
CA ALA A 230 13.23 -22.83 -22.55
C ALA A 230 13.34 -21.46 -21.86
N LYS A 231 13.37 -21.41 -20.52
CA LYS A 231 13.62 -20.16 -19.78
C LYS A 231 15.08 -19.72 -19.91
N ASP A 232 16.00 -20.66 -19.84
CA ASP A 232 17.43 -20.39 -19.97
C ASP A 232 17.74 -19.88 -21.40
N HIS A 233 17.09 -20.46 -22.41
CA HIS A 233 17.17 -19.99 -23.80
C HIS A 233 16.64 -18.56 -24.02
N ARG A 234 15.78 -18.04 -23.13
CA ARG A 234 15.34 -16.63 -23.21
C ARG A 234 16.49 -15.65 -22.98
N PHE A 235 17.51 -16.06 -22.24
CA PHE A 235 18.66 -15.22 -21.89
C PHE A 235 19.90 -15.54 -22.74
N LEU A 236 19.80 -16.51 -23.65
CA LEU A 236 20.86 -16.78 -24.61
C LEU A 236 20.73 -15.83 -25.81
N PRO A 237 21.83 -15.18 -26.25
CA PRO A 237 21.79 -14.33 -27.43
C PRO A 237 21.45 -15.17 -28.66
N TYR A 238 20.53 -14.69 -29.50
CA TYR A 238 20.23 -15.32 -30.78
C TYR A 238 21.48 -15.33 -31.65
N ARG A 239 21.89 -16.51 -32.10
CA ARG A 239 22.91 -16.61 -33.16
C ARG A 239 22.30 -16.05 -34.45
N PRO A 240 22.90 -15.01 -35.07
CA PRO A 240 22.43 -14.56 -36.38
C PRO A 240 22.65 -15.68 -37.39
N PHE A 241 21.66 -15.89 -38.25
CA PHE A 241 21.74 -16.82 -39.37
C PHE A 241 22.85 -16.33 -40.32
N SER A 242 23.89 -17.15 -40.52
CA SER A 242 24.93 -16.98 -41.53
C SER A 242 24.58 -17.74 -42.79
#